data_AF-A0A8C0IVN1-F1
#
_entry.id   AF-A0A8C0IVN1-F1
#
_cell.length_a   1.000
_cell.length_b   1.000
_cell.length_c   1.000
_cell.angle_alpha   90.00
_cell.angle_beta   90.00
_cell.angle_gamma   90.00
#
_symmetry.space_group_name_H-M   'P 1'
#
loop_
_entity.id
_entity.type
_entity.pdbx_description
1 polymer ?
#
loop_
_entity_poly.entity_id
_entity_poly.type
_entity_poly.pdbx_seq_one_letter_code
_entity_poly.pdbx_strand_id
1 'polypeptide(L)'
;LAWPFLWWALAELLVGSPGLQVRIEGCWQNCGWGAQAGTVGGCGSGLRGTGTAVGGEPRAGTVGGCGLGLRGGKPLPSQTLCHEQPEPPSHPLTDSLPSLLFPPRTQTVSVVATYQYPDPNNTFSREPFIVKFSSPKSSKHKGQEFVLVPLHTPPSEAVAEIDALYDVYLDVIDKWGTDNIMFLGDFNADCSYVKKGDWGSIRLHTSEVFEWLIPDSADTTVGKSDCAYDRIVVCGSKLKKSIKPKSAAVYDFQQAFKLEEAEALAVSDHFPVEVTLKAH
;
A
#
# COMPACT_ATOMS: atom_id res chain seq x y z
N LEU A 1 20.04 -11.03 16.73
CA LEU A 1 19.10 -11.70 15.81
C LEU A 1 18.32 -10.61 15.12
N ALA A 2 18.43 -10.57 13.80
CA ALA A 2 18.04 -9.48 12.93
C ALA A 2 16.55 -9.13 13.03
N TRP A 3 16.23 -7.85 12.90
CA TRP A 3 15.09 -7.29 12.15
C TRP A 3 15.31 -5.77 12.03
N PRO A 4 15.60 -5.24 10.83
CA PRO A 4 15.27 -3.88 10.49
C PRO A 4 14.15 -3.88 9.45
N PHE A 5 12.97 -3.42 9.88
CA PHE A 5 12.04 -2.56 9.13
C PHE A 5 12.31 -2.43 7.63
N LEU A 6 11.85 -3.42 6.84
CA LEU A 6 11.82 -3.40 5.39
C LEU A 6 10.38 -3.11 4.97
N TRP A 7 10.02 -1.84 4.87
CA TRP A 7 8.65 -1.39 4.63
C TRP A 7 8.55 -0.77 3.23
N TRP A 8 7.76 -1.42 2.36
CA TRP A 8 7.69 -1.24 0.91
C TRP A 8 6.39 -0.54 0.49
N ALA A 9 6.43 0.21 -0.63
CA ALA A 9 5.24 0.49 -1.42
C ALA A 9 5.00 -0.69 -2.38
N LEU A 10 3.95 -1.47 -2.17
CA LEU A 10 3.60 -2.60 -3.04
C LEU A 10 2.64 -2.10 -4.11
N ALA A 11 3.12 -1.95 -5.35
CA ALA A 11 2.23 -1.74 -6.49
C ALA A 11 1.69 -3.09 -6.97
N GLU A 12 0.43 -3.41 -6.63
CA GLU A 12 -0.27 -4.55 -7.17
C GLU A 12 -0.88 -4.24 -8.55
N LEU A 13 -0.58 -5.09 -9.53
CA LEU A 13 -1.14 -5.03 -10.88
C LEU A 13 -2.14 -6.17 -11.05
N LEU A 14 -3.41 -5.88 -10.82
CA LEU A 14 -4.52 -6.84 -10.89
C LEU A 14 -5.18 -6.77 -12.27
N VAL A 15 -5.03 -7.82 -13.08
CA VAL A 15 -5.72 -7.93 -14.38
C VAL A 15 -7.07 -8.62 -14.18
N GLY A 16 -8.16 -7.93 -14.51
CA GLY A 16 -9.53 -8.47 -14.44
C GLY A 16 -10.40 -7.96 -15.60
N SER A 17 -11.61 -8.51 -15.77
CA SER A 17 -12.60 -7.84 -16.62
C SER A 17 -13.21 -6.69 -15.81
N PRO A 18 -13.15 -5.41 -16.25
CA PRO A 18 -12.93 -4.94 -17.62
C PRO A 18 -11.57 -4.25 -17.92
N GLY A 19 -10.49 -4.52 -17.17
CA GLY A 19 -9.20 -3.84 -17.36
C GLY A 19 -8.05 -4.26 -16.42
N LEU A 20 -6.90 -3.59 -16.56
CA LEU A 20 -5.77 -3.70 -15.63
C LEU A 20 -5.96 -2.70 -14.48
N GLN A 21 -6.21 -3.17 -13.27
CA GLN A 21 -6.21 -2.36 -12.06
C GLN A 21 -4.78 -2.24 -11.55
N VAL A 22 -4.33 -1.01 -11.35
CA VAL A 22 -3.10 -0.65 -10.64
C VAL A 22 -3.53 -0.21 -9.26
N ARG A 23 -3.04 -0.87 -8.23
CA ARG A 23 -3.29 -0.55 -6.83
C ARG A 23 -1.95 -0.34 -6.13
N ILE A 24 -1.86 0.70 -5.33
CA ILE A 24 -0.77 0.84 -4.37
C ILE A 24 -1.30 0.35 -3.04
N GLU A 25 -0.74 -0.71 -2.50
CA GLU A 25 -1.04 -1.07 -1.12
C GLU A 25 -0.15 -0.24 -0.21
N GLY A 26 -0.81 0.62 0.59
CA GLY A 26 -0.21 1.24 1.75
C GLY A 26 0.38 0.17 2.67
N CYS A 27 1.45 0.55 3.35
CA CYS A 27 2.29 -0.32 4.17
C CYS A 27 1.48 -1.27 5.07
N TRP A 28 1.56 -2.59 4.85
CA TRP A 28 0.86 -3.60 5.68
C TRP A 28 1.56 -3.80 7.04
N GLN A 29 1.43 -2.86 7.97
CA GLN A 29 2.19 -2.78 9.21
C GLN A 29 2.21 -4.05 10.10
N ASN A 30 1.40 -5.10 9.90
CA ASN A 30 1.46 -6.30 10.76
C ASN A 30 0.95 -7.66 10.22
N CYS A 31 0.81 -7.89 8.91
CA CYS A 31 0.37 -9.21 8.45
C CYS A 31 1.50 -10.25 8.37
N GLY A 32 1.81 -10.85 9.51
CA GLY A 32 2.41 -12.18 9.58
C GLY A 32 1.41 -13.24 9.10
N TRP A 33 1.21 -13.37 7.80
CA TRP A 33 0.50 -14.51 7.21
C TRP A 33 1.47 -15.33 6.36
N GLY A 34 1.93 -16.44 6.95
CA GLY A 34 2.57 -17.51 6.20
C GLY A 34 1.57 -18.07 5.19
N ALA A 35 1.89 -17.91 3.90
CA ALA A 35 1.16 -18.54 2.82
C ALA A 35 1.31 -20.08 2.93
N GLN A 36 0.27 -20.75 3.44
CA GLN A 36 -0.04 -22.10 3.02
C GLN A 36 -1.36 -22.07 2.25
N ALA A 37 -1.26 -22.37 0.95
CA ALA A 37 -2.38 -22.61 0.08
C ALA A 37 -3.23 -23.76 0.64
N GLY A 38 -4.48 -23.45 1.00
CA GLY A 38 -5.45 -24.43 1.47
C GLY A 38 -6.86 -23.88 1.37
N THR A 39 -7.54 -24.29 0.31
CA THR A 39 -9.01 -24.29 0.07
C THR A 39 -9.91 -23.69 1.15
N VAL A 40 -10.61 -22.61 0.78
CA VAL A 40 -11.81 -22.11 1.48
C VAL A 40 -12.89 -23.20 1.45
N GLY A 41 -13.12 -23.85 2.59
CA GLY A 41 -14.27 -24.72 2.84
C GLY A 41 -15.43 -23.89 3.39
N GLY A 42 -16.54 -23.87 2.64
CA GLY A 42 -17.70 -23.03 2.89
C GLY A 42 -18.44 -23.25 4.21
N CYS A 43 -19.19 -22.22 4.58
CA CYS A 43 -20.17 -22.23 5.64
C CYS A 43 -21.27 -23.28 5.33
N GLY A 44 -21.44 -24.26 6.21
CA GLY A 44 -22.45 -25.32 6.09
C GLY A 44 -23.23 -25.49 7.39
N SER A 45 -24.47 -25.00 7.39
CA SER A 45 -25.52 -25.32 8.34
C SER A 45 -25.97 -26.77 8.23
N GLY A 46 -26.22 -27.49 9.34
CA GLY A 46 -27.01 -28.74 9.29
C GLY A 46 -26.81 -29.76 10.42
N LEU A 47 -27.72 -29.71 11.40
CA LEU A 47 -28.52 -30.81 11.97
C LEU A 47 -27.91 -32.22 12.26
N ARG A 48 -28.06 -32.60 13.56
CA ARG A 48 -28.51 -33.89 14.16
C ARG A 48 -28.05 -35.25 13.59
N GLY A 49 -27.59 -36.09 14.52
CA GLY A 49 -27.73 -37.56 14.52
C GLY A 49 -27.00 -38.18 15.72
N THR A 50 -27.64 -38.31 16.89
CA THR A 50 -28.16 -39.58 17.47
C THR A 50 -27.16 -40.74 17.53
N GLY A 51 -26.68 -41.05 18.73
CA GLY A 51 -26.06 -42.32 19.11
C GLY A 51 -26.27 -42.59 20.59
N THR A 52 -27.22 -43.47 20.91
CA THR A 52 -27.54 -44.00 22.25
C THR A 52 -26.84 -45.33 22.48
N ALA A 53 -26.21 -45.53 23.65
CA ALA A 53 -26.34 -46.72 24.51
C ALA A 53 -25.59 -46.51 25.85
N VAL A 54 -26.29 -46.41 27.00
CA VAL A 54 -26.38 -47.41 28.11
C VAL A 54 -25.01 -47.84 28.67
N GLY A 55 -24.66 -47.78 29.95
CA GLY A 55 -25.29 -47.42 31.23
C GLY A 55 -24.33 -47.90 32.35
N GLY A 56 -24.28 -47.24 33.52
CA GLY A 56 -23.53 -47.71 34.69
C GLY A 56 -22.98 -46.61 35.60
N GLU A 57 -23.63 -46.45 36.76
CA GLU A 57 -23.15 -45.75 37.98
C GLU A 57 -23.14 -46.82 39.12
N PRO A 58 -22.60 -46.61 40.35
CA PRO A 58 -22.16 -45.35 40.99
C PRO A 58 -20.90 -45.42 41.92
N ARG A 59 -20.59 -44.28 42.58
CA ARG A 59 -19.82 -44.03 43.85
C ARG A 59 -18.28 -44.02 43.75
N ALA A 60 -17.51 -43.15 44.44
CA ALA A 60 -17.73 -42.08 45.43
C ALA A 60 -16.43 -41.22 45.56
N GLY A 61 -16.54 -39.99 46.08
CA GLY A 61 -15.42 -39.31 46.79
C GLY A 61 -15.18 -37.83 46.43
N THR A 62 -15.96 -36.88 46.95
CA THR A 62 -15.62 -35.88 48.01
C THR A 62 -14.72 -34.67 47.65
N VAL A 63 -15.33 -33.47 47.84
CA VAL A 63 -14.82 -32.15 48.33
C VAL A 63 -13.78 -31.40 47.47
N GLY A 64 -13.92 -30.11 47.15
CA GLY A 64 -14.81 -29.07 47.67
C GLY A 64 -14.86 -27.83 46.77
N GLY A 65 -15.87 -26.99 47.01
CA GLY A 65 -16.14 -25.76 46.27
C GLY A 65 -15.94 -24.49 47.08
N CYS A 66 -16.67 -23.45 46.61
CA CYS A 66 -16.73 -22.04 47.04
C CYS A 66 -15.74 -21.13 46.30
N GLY A 67 -16.12 -19.98 45.75
CA GLY A 67 -17.38 -19.24 45.82
C GLY A 67 -17.12 -17.80 45.33
N LEU A 68 -18.18 -17.17 44.80
CA LEU A 68 -18.24 -15.78 44.33
C LEU A 68 -17.90 -14.75 45.42
N GLY A 69 -17.32 -13.59 45.05
CA GLY A 69 -17.21 -12.44 45.96
C GLY A 69 -16.50 -11.22 45.38
N LEU A 70 -17.25 -10.12 45.25
CA LEU A 70 -16.97 -8.83 44.59
C LEU A 70 -15.96 -7.88 45.30
N ARG A 71 -15.43 -6.95 44.47
CA ARG A 71 -14.97 -5.55 44.72
C ARG A 71 -13.64 -5.27 45.44
N GLY A 72 -12.80 -4.47 44.78
CA GLY A 72 -11.74 -3.66 45.38
C GLY A 72 -10.69 -3.23 44.34
N GLY A 73 -10.78 -2.00 43.85
CA GLY A 73 -9.91 -1.49 42.78
C GLY A 73 -8.48 -1.15 43.20
N LYS A 74 -7.60 -1.07 42.21
CA LYS A 74 -6.49 -0.10 42.09
C LYS A 74 -6.11 0.06 40.60
N PRO A 75 -5.67 1.27 40.20
CA PRO A 75 -5.50 1.66 38.80
C PRO A 75 -4.26 1.01 38.19
N LEU A 76 -4.32 0.68 36.90
CA LEU A 76 -3.16 0.27 36.11
C LEU A 76 -2.21 1.48 35.95
N PRO A 77 -0.88 1.28 36.06
CA PRO A 77 0.05 2.36 36.23
C PRO A 77 0.24 3.19 34.97
N SER A 78 0.48 4.47 35.25
CA SER A 78 0.86 5.59 34.41
C SER A 78 2.02 5.33 33.44
N GLN A 79 1.92 5.99 32.28
CA GLN A 79 2.99 6.68 31.56
C GLN A 79 4.37 6.00 31.59
N THR A 80 4.69 5.24 30.54
CA THR A 80 6.09 5.07 30.15
C THR A 80 6.48 6.28 29.30
N LEU A 81 7.18 7.21 29.94
CA LEU A 81 7.97 8.26 29.30
C LEU A 81 8.88 7.60 28.25
N CYS A 82 8.77 7.97 26.97
CA CYS A 82 9.79 7.67 25.98
C CYS A 82 11.03 8.51 26.33
N HIS A 83 11.94 7.95 27.11
CA HIS A 83 13.28 8.53 27.28
C HIS A 83 14.05 8.33 25.97
N GLU A 84 14.45 9.41 25.33
CA GLU A 84 15.49 9.39 24.30
C GLU A 84 16.73 8.69 24.86
N GLN A 85 17.23 7.70 24.12
CA GLN A 85 18.56 7.12 24.31
C GLN A 85 19.39 7.45 23.05
N PRO A 86 20.70 7.69 23.19
CA PRO A 86 21.49 8.35 22.15
C PRO A 86 21.75 7.42 20.96
N GLU A 87 21.62 7.97 19.76
CA GLU A 87 21.98 7.33 18.48
C GLU A 87 23.44 6.82 18.47
N PRO A 88 23.71 5.55 18.12
CA PRO A 88 25.07 5.08 17.84
C PRO A 88 25.51 5.47 16.40
N PRO A 89 26.83 5.59 16.14
CA PRO A 89 27.35 6.20 14.93
C PRO A 89 27.08 5.36 13.67
N SER A 90 26.73 6.07 12.59
CA SER A 90 26.47 5.54 11.26
C SER A 90 27.74 5.02 10.56
N HIS A 91 27.71 3.77 10.10
CA HIS A 91 28.62 3.24 9.09
C HIS A 91 27.83 2.44 8.04
N PRO A 92 28.27 2.47 6.76
CA PRO A 92 27.44 2.13 5.62
C PRO A 92 27.37 0.61 5.42
N LEU A 93 26.17 0.11 5.12
CA LEU A 93 26.01 -1.23 4.56
C LEU A 93 25.40 -1.16 3.17
N THR A 94 26.22 -1.61 2.25
CA THR A 94 26.00 -1.94 0.86
C THR A 94 24.97 -3.07 0.68
N ASP A 95 24.20 -2.98 -0.40
CA ASP A 95 23.43 -4.03 -1.07
C ASP A 95 22.34 -4.76 -0.25
N SER A 96 21.14 -4.17 -0.25
CA SER A 96 19.91 -4.93 -0.39
C SER A 96 18.90 -4.13 -1.24
N LEU A 97 18.81 -4.49 -2.53
CA LEU A 97 17.96 -3.86 -3.54
C LEU A 97 16.47 -3.90 -3.19
N PRO A 98 15.67 -2.93 -3.70
CA PRO A 98 14.23 -3.02 -3.69
C PRO A 98 13.63 -4.30 -4.27
N SER A 99 12.81 -5.02 -3.50
CA SER A 99 12.06 -6.18 -3.98
C SER A 99 10.59 -5.81 -4.20
N LEU A 100 10.20 -5.43 -5.42
CA LEU A 100 8.77 -5.35 -5.78
C LEU A 100 8.21 -6.77 -5.93
N LEU A 101 7.15 -7.09 -5.19
CA LEU A 101 6.41 -8.34 -5.32
C LEU A 101 5.19 -8.13 -6.22
N PHE A 102 5.13 -8.83 -7.35
CA PHE A 102 3.94 -8.87 -8.21
C PHE A 102 3.24 -10.22 -8.01
N PRO A 103 2.06 -10.28 -7.36
CA PRO A 103 1.36 -11.55 -7.18
C PRO A 103 0.91 -12.15 -8.54
N PRO A 104 1.17 -13.44 -8.80
CA PRO A 104 0.86 -14.05 -10.09
C PRO A 104 -0.64 -14.41 -10.19
N ARG A 105 -1.39 -13.72 -11.05
CA ARG A 105 -2.67 -14.24 -11.60
C ARG A 105 -2.74 -14.02 -13.11
N THR A 106 -3.27 -15.03 -13.79
CA THR A 106 -3.13 -15.35 -15.21
C THR A 106 -3.79 -14.33 -16.16
N GLN A 107 -3.07 -13.25 -16.48
CA GLN A 107 -3.00 -12.52 -17.77
C GLN A 107 -2.13 -11.27 -17.53
N THR A 108 -0.94 -11.50 -16.96
CA THR A 108 -0.09 -10.48 -16.36
C THR A 108 0.52 -9.54 -17.39
N VAL A 109 0.61 -8.25 -17.05
CA VAL A 109 1.66 -7.39 -17.60
C VAL A 109 3.02 -8.06 -17.42
N SER A 110 3.95 -7.83 -18.34
CA SER A 110 5.33 -8.33 -18.24
C SER A 110 6.26 -7.18 -17.92
N VAL A 111 7.19 -7.38 -16.99
CA VAL A 111 8.29 -6.44 -16.76
C VAL A 111 9.20 -6.47 -17.99
N VAL A 112 9.44 -5.30 -18.58
CA VAL A 112 10.29 -5.11 -19.76
C VAL A 112 11.69 -4.69 -19.33
N ALA A 113 11.77 -3.74 -18.40
CA ALA A 113 13.03 -3.21 -17.88
C ALA A 113 12.81 -2.57 -16.52
N THR A 114 13.88 -2.48 -15.73
CA THR A 114 13.90 -1.77 -14.44
C THR A 114 15.17 -0.96 -14.31
N TYR A 115 15.14 0.09 -13.49
CA TYR A 115 16.35 0.71 -12.95
C TYR A 115 16.03 1.52 -11.70
N GLN A 116 17.05 1.70 -10.85
CA GLN A 116 17.01 2.65 -9.74
C GLN A 116 17.36 4.04 -10.29
N TYR A 117 16.55 5.06 -9.99
CA TYR A 117 16.85 6.44 -10.41
C TYR A 117 18.23 6.88 -9.88
N PRO A 118 19.16 7.33 -10.74
CA PRO A 118 20.44 7.84 -10.29
C PRO A 118 20.26 9.19 -9.59
N ASP A 119 20.49 9.23 -8.28
CA ASP A 119 20.33 10.44 -7.47
C ASP A 119 21.67 10.95 -6.91
N PRO A 120 22.55 11.53 -7.75
CA PRO A 120 23.87 11.99 -7.31
C PRO A 120 23.80 13.15 -6.32
N ASN A 121 22.67 13.86 -6.26
CA ASN A 121 22.47 15.00 -5.37
C ASN A 121 21.82 14.60 -4.04
N ASN A 122 21.50 13.31 -3.85
CA ASN A 122 20.82 12.80 -2.66
C ASN A 122 19.55 13.59 -2.33
N THR A 123 18.74 13.81 -3.37
CA THR A 123 17.47 14.54 -3.34
C THR A 123 16.38 13.69 -2.69
N PHE A 124 16.37 12.39 -2.98
CA PHE A 124 15.42 11.43 -2.45
C PHE A 124 16.03 10.69 -1.27
N SER A 125 15.31 10.64 -0.16
CA SER A 125 15.63 9.75 0.96
C SER A 125 15.50 8.27 0.59
N ARG A 126 14.65 7.97 -0.40
CA ARG A 126 14.42 6.66 -1.00
C ARG A 126 14.29 6.85 -2.50
N GLU A 127 15.34 6.51 -3.24
CA GLU A 127 15.36 6.74 -4.67
C GLU A 127 14.24 5.96 -5.38
N PRO A 128 13.57 6.53 -6.39
CA PRO A 128 12.53 5.82 -7.13
C PRO A 128 13.04 4.58 -7.88
N PHE A 129 12.43 3.41 -7.62
CA PHE A 129 12.71 2.18 -8.37
C PHE A 129 11.76 2.05 -9.56
N ILE A 130 12.25 2.38 -10.74
CA ILE A 130 11.45 2.59 -11.93
C ILE A 130 11.27 1.28 -12.70
N VAL A 131 10.02 0.95 -13.04
CA VAL A 131 9.67 -0.30 -13.71
C VAL A 131 8.89 -0.03 -14.98
N LYS A 132 9.40 -0.52 -16.11
CA LYS A 132 8.69 -0.52 -17.40
C LYS A 132 7.92 -1.82 -17.57
N PHE A 133 6.64 -1.71 -17.87
CA PHE A 133 5.75 -2.83 -18.15
C PHE A 133 5.33 -2.85 -19.61
N SER A 134 5.02 -4.04 -20.11
CA SER A 134 4.24 -4.27 -21.32
C SER A 134 2.97 -5.02 -20.96
N SER A 135 1.82 -4.49 -21.36
CA SER A 135 0.57 -5.24 -21.33
C SER A 135 0.55 -6.33 -22.42
N PRO A 136 -0.17 -7.44 -22.20
CA PRO A 136 -0.34 -8.49 -23.20
C PRO A 136 -0.89 -7.93 -24.52
N LYS A 137 -0.39 -8.45 -25.64
CA LYS A 137 -0.91 -8.11 -26.97
C LYS A 137 -2.32 -8.67 -27.11
N SER A 138 -3.29 -7.82 -27.39
CA SER A 138 -4.60 -8.22 -27.88
C SER A 138 -4.53 -8.40 -29.40
N SER A 139 -5.37 -9.25 -29.97
CA SER A 139 -5.47 -9.44 -31.43
C SER A 139 -5.83 -8.16 -32.20
N LYS A 140 -6.27 -7.10 -31.50
CA LYS A 140 -6.60 -5.79 -32.07
C LYS A 140 -5.56 -4.69 -31.80
N HIS A 141 -4.64 -4.87 -30.85
CA HIS A 141 -3.73 -3.81 -30.42
C HIS A 141 -2.33 -4.34 -30.07
N LYS A 142 -1.29 -3.60 -30.51
CA LYS A 142 0.07 -3.83 -29.99
C LYS A 142 0.04 -3.59 -28.47
N GLY A 143 0.74 -4.45 -27.73
CA GLY A 143 0.87 -4.32 -26.27
C GLY A 143 1.26 -2.90 -25.89
N GLN A 144 0.51 -2.30 -24.98
CA GLN A 144 0.79 -0.97 -24.47
C GLN A 144 1.89 -1.07 -23.42
N GLU A 145 2.99 -0.33 -23.63
CA GLU A 145 4.02 -0.15 -22.63
C GLU A 145 3.73 1.09 -21.78
N PHE A 146 4.00 0.99 -20.50
CA PHE A 146 3.92 2.10 -19.55
C PHE A 146 4.97 1.92 -18.45
N VAL A 147 5.28 3.01 -17.76
CA VAL A 147 6.28 3.04 -16.69
C VAL A 147 5.59 3.34 -15.37
N LEU A 148 5.96 2.61 -14.32
CA LEU A 148 5.62 2.93 -12.94
C LEU A 148 6.84 3.53 -12.24
N VAL A 149 6.62 4.63 -11.54
CA VAL A 149 7.61 5.32 -10.70
C VAL A 149 7.03 5.38 -9.28
N PRO A 150 7.35 4.40 -8.42
CA PRO A 150 6.96 4.44 -7.03
C PRO A 150 7.80 5.46 -6.27
N LEU A 151 7.17 6.21 -5.35
CA LEU A 151 7.87 7.06 -4.39
C LEU A 151 7.15 7.01 -3.04
N HIS A 152 7.92 6.93 -1.97
CA HIS A 152 7.45 7.18 -0.62
C HIS A 152 8.31 8.29 -0.05
N THR A 153 7.76 9.48 0.17
CA THR A 153 8.53 10.63 0.67
C THR A 153 8.62 10.60 2.20
N PRO A 154 9.65 11.18 2.82
CA PRO A 154 9.61 11.50 4.22
C PRO A 154 8.74 12.76 4.39
N PRO A 155 7.90 12.84 5.42
CA PRO A 155 6.97 13.96 5.57
C PRO A 155 7.63 15.35 5.55
N SER A 156 8.86 15.46 6.06
CA SER A 156 9.60 16.74 6.11
C SER A 156 10.12 17.20 4.75
N GLU A 157 10.32 16.30 3.79
CA GLU A 157 10.87 16.62 2.46
C GLU A 157 9.85 16.42 1.33
N ALA A 158 8.56 16.21 1.67
CA ALA A 158 7.51 15.91 0.70
C ALA A 158 7.48 16.91 -0.47
N VAL A 159 7.54 18.21 -0.18
CA VAL A 159 7.55 19.26 -1.23
C VAL A 159 8.74 19.09 -2.19
N ALA A 160 9.94 18.85 -1.66
CA ALA A 160 11.16 18.75 -2.46
C ALA A 160 11.20 17.45 -3.27
N GLU A 161 10.87 16.32 -2.66
CA GLU A 161 10.89 15.02 -3.35
C GLU A 161 9.77 14.91 -4.40
N ILE A 162 8.57 15.44 -4.14
CA ILE A 162 7.51 15.48 -5.16
C ILE A 162 7.90 16.39 -6.33
N ASP A 163 8.53 17.55 -6.07
CA ASP A 163 9.03 18.41 -7.15
C ASP A 163 10.09 17.68 -8.01
N ALA A 164 11.01 16.97 -7.36
CA ALA A 164 12.08 16.22 -8.02
C ALA A 164 11.57 15.07 -8.91
N LEU A 165 10.34 14.57 -8.73
CA LEU A 165 9.74 13.62 -9.66
C LEU A 165 9.58 14.21 -11.08
N TYR A 166 9.58 15.53 -11.25
CA TYR A 166 9.65 16.15 -12.57
C TYR A 166 10.98 15.83 -13.28
N ASP A 167 12.09 15.77 -12.53
CA ASP A 167 13.39 15.43 -13.11
C ASP A 167 13.48 13.93 -13.42
N VAL A 168 12.83 13.08 -12.61
CA VAL A 168 12.62 11.65 -12.91
C VAL A 168 11.81 11.47 -14.20
N TYR A 169 10.77 12.28 -14.42
CA TYR A 169 10.02 12.30 -15.67
C TYR A 169 10.92 12.57 -16.88
N LEU A 170 11.83 13.54 -16.79
CA LEU A 170 12.77 13.86 -17.87
C LEU A 170 13.76 12.71 -18.12
N ASP A 171 14.29 12.10 -17.06
CA ASP A 171 15.21 10.96 -17.16
C ASP A 171 14.55 9.74 -17.83
N VAL A 172 13.30 9.42 -17.48
CA VAL A 172 12.57 8.32 -18.12
C VAL A 172 12.36 8.60 -19.62
N ILE A 173 12.06 9.84 -19.99
CA ILE A 173 11.92 10.24 -21.40
C ILE A 173 13.24 10.07 -22.14
N ASP A 174 14.34 10.58 -21.59
CA ASP A 174 15.66 10.47 -22.21
C ASP A 174 16.08 8.99 -22.36
N LYS A 175 15.89 8.20 -21.30
CA LYS A 175 16.31 6.80 -21.24
C LYS A 175 15.50 5.88 -22.14
N TRP A 176 14.19 6.03 -22.17
CA TRP A 176 13.27 5.07 -22.80
C TRP A 176 12.39 5.64 -23.90
N GLY A 177 12.46 6.94 -24.17
CA GLY A 177 11.70 7.59 -25.24
C GLY A 177 10.18 7.49 -25.07
N THR A 178 9.69 7.40 -23.83
CA THR A 178 8.26 7.28 -23.52
C THR A 178 7.83 8.28 -22.47
N ASP A 179 6.67 8.89 -22.69
CA ASP A 179 5.97 9.78 -21.78
C ASP A 179 4.84 9.08 -21.01
N ASN A 180 4.60 7.79 -21.27
CA ASN A 180 3.53 7.00 -20.65
C ASN A 180 3.96 6.53 -19.26
N ILE A 181 3.95 7.45 -18.30
CA ILE A 181 4.50 7.26 -16.97
C ILE A 181 3.39 7.50 -15.93
N MET A 182 3.33 6.63 -14.94
CA MET A 182 2.50 6.75 -13.75
C MET A 182 3.42 6.87 -12.55
N PHE A 183 3.33 7.98 -11.84
CA PHE A 183 3.96 8.22 -10.55
C PHE A 183 2.94 7.87 -9.46
N LEU A 184 3.37 7.15 -8.44
CA LEU A 184 2.43 6.61 -7.47
C LEU A 184 3.10 6.33 -6.11
N GLY A 185 2.40 6.59 -5.02
CA GLY A 185 2.81 6.14 -3.69
C GLY A 185 2.34 7.08 -2.58
N ASP A 186 2.86 6.86 -1.37
CA ASP A 186 2.69 7.78 -0.25
C ASP A 186 3.60 9.00 -0.47
N PHE A 187 3.04 10.04 -1.06
CA PHE A 187 3.78 11.26 -1.33
C PHE A 187 3.78 12.19 -0.12
N ASN A 188 3.08 11.87 0.97
CA ASN A 188 2.79 12.81 2.06
C ASN A 188 2.23 14.14 1.53
N ALA A 189 1.44 14.08 0.46
CA ALA A 189 1.10 15.24 -0.38
C ALA A 189 -0.14 16.03 0.10
N ASP A 190 -0.28 16.27 1.39
CA ASP A 190 -1.37 17.09 1.94
C ASP A 190 -1.10 17.59 3.36
N CYS A 191 -2.10 18.23 3.96
CA CYS A 191 -2.18 18.58 5.37
C CYS A 191 -0.98 19.45 5.80
N SER A 192 -0.24 19.03 6.83
CA SER A 192 0.89 19.80 7.34
C SER A 192 2.16 19.69 6.50
N TYR A 193 2.25 18.67 5.64
CA TYR A 193 3.46 18.31 4.92
C TYR A 193 3.56 19.03 3.57
N VAL A 194 2.45 19.11 2.84
CA VAL A 194 2.32 19.95 1.64
C VAL A 194 1.12 20.88 1.82
N LYS A 195 1.38 22.15 2.11
CA LYS A 195 0.34 23.15 2.36
C LYS A 195 -0.12 23.77 1.05
N LYS A 196 -1.27 24.44 1.08
CA LYS A 196 -1.84 25.17 -0.07
C LYS A 196 -0.84 26.09 -0.80
N GLY A 197 0.08 26.72 -0.06
CA GLY A 197 1.10 27.62 -0.62
C GLY A 197 2.24 26.90 -1.34
N ASP A 198 2.49 25.64 -1.03
CA ASP A 198 3.65 24.87 -1.52
C ASP A 198 3.39 24.27 -2.92
N TRP A 199 2.11 24.05 -3.27
CA TRP A 199 1.72 23.51 -4.58
C TRP A 199 2.20 24.34 -5.77
N GLY A 200 2.46 25.63 -5.58
CA GLY A 200 3.01 26.51 -6.61
C GLY A 200 4.50 26.26 -6.93
N SER A 201 5.24 25.58 -6.05
CA SER A 201 6.64 25.23 -6.26
C SER A 201 6.87 23.79 -6.73
N ILE A 202 5.81 22.98 -6.85
CA ILE A 202 5.92 21.57 -7.25
C ILE A 202 5.69 21.47 -8.76
N ARG A 203 6.73 21.24 -9.55
CA ARG A 203 6.67 21.12 -11.03
C ARG A 203 5.78 19.97 -11.50
N LEU A 204 5.75 18.86 -10.75
CA LEU A 204 4.86 17.74 -11.00
C LEU A 204 3.36 18.12 -10.89
N HIS A 205 3.03 19.17 -10.13
CA HIS A 205 1.67 19.68 -9.93
C HIS A 205 1.35 20.85 -10.87
N THR A 206 2.28 21.81 -11.03
CA THR A 206 2.04 23.02 -11.82
C THR A 206 2.08 22.82 -13.34
N SER A 207 2.70 21.73 -13.82
CA SER A 207 2.79 21.42 -15.25
C SER A 207 1.53 20.72 -15.78
N GLU A 208 0.96 21.23 -16.86
CA GLU A 208 -0.21 20.65 -17.56
C GLU A 208 0.06 19.26 -18.20
N VAL A 209 1.32 18.82 -18.20
CA VAL A 209 1.71 17.49 -18.68
C VAL A 209 1.06 16.40 -17.81
N PHE A 210 0.98 16.65 -16.50
CA PHE A 210 0.57 15.68 -15.49
C PHE A 210 -0.91 15.82 -15.17
N GLU A 211 -1.54 14.68 -14.92
CA GLU A 211 -2.91 14.60 -14.42
C GLU A 211 -2.90 13.86 -13.08
N TRP A 212 -3.30 14.56 -12.02
CA TRP A 212 -3.41 14.01 -10.67
C TRP A 212 -4.78 13.34 -10.55
N LEU A 213 -4.77 12.01 -10.39
CA LEU A 213 -5.98 11.19 -10.40
C LEU A 213 -6.64 11.07 -9.03
N ILE A 214 -5.85 11.13 -7.96
CA ILE A 214 -6.34 11.21 -6.58
C ILE A 214 -6.41 12.69 -6.19
N PRO A 215 -7.62 13.25 -5.96
CA PRO A 215 -7.79 14.67 -5.69
C PRO A 215 -7.36 15.04 -4.26
N ASP A 216 -7.05 16.32 -4.02
CA ASP A 216 -6.74 16.88 -2.68
C ASP A 216 -7.90 16.80 -1.67
N SER A 217 -9.06 16.29 -2.08
CA SER A 217 -10.24 16.10 -1.22
C SER A 217 -10.45 14.64 -0.84
N ALA A 218 -9.56 13.75 -1.25
CA ALA A 218 -9.58 12.36 -0.85
C ALA A 218 -8.92 12.20 0.51
N ASP A 219 -9.49 11.35 1.35
CA ASP A 219 -8.83 10.86 2.55
C ASP A 219 -8.18 9.51 2.23
N THR A 220 -6.86 9.44 2.31
CA THR A 220 -6.09 8.20 2.08
C THR A 220 -5.60 7.58 3.37
N THR A 221 -6.10 8.04 4.53
CA THR A 221 -5.62 7.62 5.85
C THR A 221 -6.64 6.80 6.62
N VAL A 222 -6.17 5.89 7.47
CA VAL A 222 -7.02 5.20 8.44
C VAL A 222 -7.07 5.97 9.75
N GLY A 223 -8.26 6.14 10.32
CA GLY A 223 -8.45 6.77 11.62
C GLY A 223 -9.15 8.12 11.51
N LYS A 224 -8.55 9.17 12.08
CA LYS A 224 -9.21 10.48 12.29
C LYS A 224 -8.63 11.64 11.47
N SER A 225 -7.55 11.40 10.74
CA SER A 225 -7.05 12.36 9.75
C SER A 225 -7.99 12.41 8.53
N ASP A 226 -7.85 13.47 7.75
CA ASP A 226 -8.50 13.66 6.46
C ASP A 226 -7.44 14.27 5.56
N CYS A 227 -6.60 13.42 4.98
CA CYS A 227 -5.40 13.83 4.25
C CYS A 227 -5.20 12.99 2.98
N ALA A 228 -4.93 13.67 1.86
CA ALA A 228 -4.61 13.06 0.57
C ALA A 228 -3.11 12.76 0.42
N TYR A 229 -2.56 11.92 1.29
CA TYR A 229 -1.12 11.61 1.26
C TYR A 229 -0.72 10.74 0.07
N ASP A 230 -1.52 9.73 -0.23
CA ASP A 230 -1.26 8.76 -1.29
C ASP A 230 -1.80 9.26 -2.63
N ARG A 231 -0.96 9.20 -3.67
CA ARG A 231 -1.25 9.82 -4.95
C ARG A 231 -1.04 8.88 -6.11
N ILE A 232 -1.79 9.12 -7.18
CA ILE A 232 -1.56 8.58 -8.51
C ILE A 232 -1.53 9.75 -9.48
N VAL A 233 -0.41 9.94 -10.16
CA VAL A 233 -0.19 11.01 -11.14
C VAL A 233 0.23 10.38 -12.45
N VAL A 234 -0.40 10.78 -13.55
CA VAL A 234 -0.12 10.18 -14.88
C VAL A 234 0.27 11.24 -15.90
N CYS A 235 1.16 10.86 -16.82
CA CYS A 235 1.45 11.63 -18.02
C CYS A 235 1.44 10.75 -19.27
N GLY A 236 1.53 11.39 -20.43
CA GLY A 236 1.49 10.74 -21.73
C GLY A 236 0.08 10.51 -22.25
N SER A 237 -0.16 10.94 -23.49
CA SER A 237 -1.51 10.95 -24.06
C SER A 237 -2.13 9.56 -24.21
N LYS A 238 -1.31 8.51 -24.42
CA LYS A 238 -1.81 7.14 -24.56
C LYS A 238 -2.19 6.58 -23.20
N LEU A 239 -1.37 6.76 -22.17
CA LEU A 239 -1.70 6.32 -20.81
C LEU A 239 -2.95 7.02 -20.28
N LYS A 240 -3.04 8.35 -20.40
CA LYS A 240 -4.23 9.13 -20.00
C LYS A 240 -5.51 8.62 -20.66
N LYS A 241 -5.47 8.32 -21.97
CA LYS A 241 -6.61 7.72 -22.70
C LYS A 241 -6.96 6.30 -22.23
N SER A 242 -5.98 5.56 -21.72
CA SER A 242 -6.20 4.21 -21.16
C SER A 242 -6.84 4.25 -19.79
N ILE A 243 -6.82 5.35 -19.04
CA ILE A 243 -7.52 5.44 -17.74
C ILE A 243 -9.03 5.25 -17.96
N LYS A 244 -9.62 4.31 -17.20
CA LYS A 244 -11.06 4.13 -17.12
C LYS A 244 -11.65 5.34 -16.37
N PRO A 245 -12.59 6.09 -16.95
CA PRO A 245 -13.17 7.25 -16.27
C PRO A 245 -13.74 6.87 -14.90
N LYS A 246 -13.47 7.70 -13.89
CA LYS A 246 -13.93 7.53 -12.49
C LYS A 246 -13.45 6.23 -11.82
N SER A 247 -12.37 5.61 -12.29
CA SER A 247 -11.80 4.42 -11.64
C SER A 247 -10.71 4.73 -10.63
N ALA A 248 -10.18 5.96 -10.63
CA ALA A 248 -9.20 6.37 -9.63
C ALA A 248 -9.94 6.59 -8.30
N ALA A 249 -9.53 5.88 -7.25
CA ALA A 249 -10.23 5.88 -5.98
C ALA A 249 -9.32 5.47 -4.81
N VAL A 250 -9.77 5.78 -3.60
CA VAL A 250 -9.26 5.20 -2.37
C VAL A 250 -10.02 3.91 -2.10
N TYR A 251 -9.31 2.82 -1.81
CA TYR A 251 -9.89 1.55 -1.39
C TYR A 251 -9.94 1.50 0.13
N ASP A 252 -11.07 1.93 0.69
CA ASP A 252 -11.35 1.83 2.12
C ASP A 252 -11.56 0.35 2.51
N PHE A 253 -10.47 -0.33 2.89
CA PHE A 253 -10.52 -1.73 3.32
C PHE A 253 -11.21 -1.90 4.68
N GLN A 254 -11.25 -0.86 5.51
CA GLN A 254 -11.97 -0.89 6.78
C GLN A 254 -13.48 -1.05 6.51
N GLN A 255 -14.03 -0.23 5.62
CA GLN A 255 -15.42 -0.34 5.18
C GLN A 255 -15.66 -1.64 4.39
N ALA A 256 -14.77 -1.99 3.46
CA ALA A 256 -14.96 -3.16 2.60
C ALA A 256 -15.02 -4.48 3.39
N PHE A 257 -14.19 -4.61 4.42
CA PHE A 257 -14.12 -5.80 5.27
C PHE A 257 -14.85 -5.66 6.60
N LYS A 258 -15.49 -4.50 6.86
CA LYS A 258 -16.23 -4.19 8.10
C LYS A 258 -15.38 -4.35 9.36
N LEU A 259 -14.18 -3.79 9.31
CA LEU A 259 -13.23 -3.81 10.40
C LEU A 259 -13.52 -2.68 11.40
N GLU A 260 -13.29 -2.95 12.68
CA GLU A 260 -13.17 -1.88 13.67
C GLU A 260 -11.91 -1.03 13.39
N GLU A 261 -11.89 0.24 13.80
CA GLU A 261 -10.76 1.15 13.54
C GLU A 261 -9.42 0.56 14.01
N ALA A 262 -9.40 -0.09 15.18
CA ALA A 262 -8.21 -0.74 15.71
C ALA A 262 -7.74 -1.94 14.88
N GLU A 263 -8.66 -2.67 14.25
CA GLU A 263 -8.33 -3.78 13.35
C GLU A 263 -7.79 -3.25 12.01
N ALA A 264 -8.37 -2.16 11.52
CA ALA A 264 -7.89 -1.50 10.31
C ALA A 264 -6.48 -0.91 10.51
N LEU A 265 -6.25 -0.20 11.62
CA LEU A 265 -4.93 0.32 12.00
C LEU A 265 -3.90 -0.80 12.24
N ALA A 266 -4.34 -2.00 12.63
CA ALA A 266 -3.45 -3.16 12.71
C ALA A 266 -3.06 -3.69 11.33
N VAL A 267 -3.81 -3.37 10.27
CA VAL A 267 -3.44 -3.67 8.88
C VAL A 267 -2.52 -2.57 8.34
N SER A 268 -2.97 -1.32 8.37
CA SER A 268 -2.23 -0.15 7.90
C SER A 268 -2.88 1.14 8.42
N ASP A 269 -2.09 2.20 8.54
CA ASP A 269 -2.55 3.57 8.74
C ASP A 269 -2.88 4.30 7.41
N HIS A 270 -2.67 3.66 6.26
CA HIS A 270 -3.00 4.19 4.94
C HIS A 270 -3.97 3.27 4.17
N PHE A 271 -4.93 3.87 3.49
CA PHE A 271 -5.76 3.16 2.51
C PHE A 271 -5.03 3.07 1.15
N PRO A 272 -5.13 1.93 0.44
CA PRO A 272 -4.66 1.83 -0.92
C PRO A 272 -5.31 2.86 -1.84
N VAL A 273 -4.53 3.48 -2.72
CA VAL A 273 -5.08 4.21 -3.88
C VAL A 273 -4.97 3.34 -5.12
N GLU A 274 -6.01 3.35 -5.94
CA GLU A 274 -6.12 2.48 -7.11
C GLU A 274 -6.65 3.20 -8.34
N VAL A 275 -6.34 2.66 -9.52
CA VAL A 275 -6.85 3.12 -10.82
C VAL A 275 -6.98 1.94 -11.77
N THR A 276 -7.98 1.94 -12.66
CA THR A 276 -8.14 0.94 -13.71
C THR A 276 -7.73 1.49 -15.08
N LEU A 277 -6.84 0.79 -15.78
CA LEU A 277 -6.58 0.95 -17.20
C LEU A 277 -7.53 0.07 -18.01
N LYS A 278 -8.12 0.60 -19.07
CA LYS A 278 -8.97 -0.13 -20.02
C LYS A 278 -8.22 -1.30 -20.63
N ALA A 279 -8.87 -2.44 -20.76
CA ALA A 279 -8.44 -3.47 -21.69
C ALA A 279 -8.69 -2.96 -23.13
N HIS A 280 -7.66 -2.97 -23.98
CA HIS A 280 -7.76 -2.64 -25.41
C HIS A 280 -7.89 -3.90 -26.26
#